data_AF-A0A818ZTW4-F1
#
_entry.id   AF-A0A818ZTW4-F1
#
_cell.length_a   1.000
_cell.length_b   1.000
_cell.length_c   1.000
_cell.angle_alpha   90.00
_cell.angle_beta   90.00
_cell.angle_gamma   90.00
#
_symmetry.space_group_name_H-M   'P 1'
#
loop_
_entity.id
_entity.type
_entity.pdbx_description
1 polymer ?
#
loop_
_entity_poly.entity_id
_entity_poly.type
_entity_poly.pdbx_seq_one_letter_code
_entity_poly.pdbx_strand_id
1 'polypeptide(L)'
;MTYAIEEFEPIRWKVLECLLINEENAEFCQHHQHLKCFVPESNIAMRNSYLILDEHMRFLDRRNGHKDLSPSILDVGVEAALNRSGFDEEVFFKRDGQYKWTKDIVDLNDW
;
A
#
# COMPACT_ATOMS: atom_id res chain seq x y z
N MET A 1 13.69 -7.06 -17.32
CA MET A 1 13.19 -6.13 -16.29
C MET A 1 14.18 -6.04 -15.15
N THR A 2 14.63 -7.18 -14.60
CA THR A 2 15.65 -7.27 -13.53
C THR A 2 16.85 -6.34 -13.75
N TYR A 3 17.49 -6.40 -14.92
CA TYR A 3 18.65 -5.53 -15.24
C TYR A 3 18.37 -4.03 -15.06
N ALA A 4 17.19 -3.54 -15.46
CA ALA A 4 16.85 -2.14 -15.33
C ALA A 4 16.60 -1.73 -13.86
N ILE A 5 16.11 -2.64 -13.03
CA ILE A 5 15.91 -2.40 -11.60
C ILE A 5 17.24 -2.45 -10.85
N GLU A 6 18.13 -3.36 -11.23
CA GLU A 6 19.49 -3.43 -10.72
C GLU A 6 20.31 -2.20 -11.12
N GLU A 7 20.10 -1.65 -12.32
CA GLU A 7 20.73 -0.40 -12.75
C GLU A 7 20.15 0.83 -12.04
N PHE A 8 18.84 0.86 -11.79
CA PHE A 8 18.17 2.01 -11.17
C PHE A 8 18.29 2.05 -9.64
N GLU A 9 18.57 0.90 -9.00
CA GLU A 9 18.75 0.74 -7.55
C GLU A 9 17.68 1.46 -6.69
N PRO A 10 16.38 1.22 -6.91
CA PRO A 10 15.35 1.87 -6.11
C PRO A 10 15.39 1.34 -4.66
N ILE A 11 15.18 2.24 -3.69
CA ILE A 11 15.01 1.86 -2.28
C ILE A 11 13.82 0.89 -2.11
N ARG A 12 12.76 1.07 -2.92
CA ARG A 12 11.54 0.26 -2.86
C ARG A 12 10.89 0.18 -4.23
N TRP A 13 10.68 -1.03 -4.72
CA TRP A 13 9.94 -1.33 -5.94
C TRP A 13 8.64 -2.07 -5.58
N LYS A 14 7.54 -1.33 -5.64
CA LYS A 14 6.21 -1.80 -5.28
C LYS A 14 5.47 -2.32 -6.50
N VAL A 15 5.03 -3.57 -6.45
CA VAL A 15 4.39 -4.26 -7.57
C VAL A 15 2.96 -4.63 -7.22
N LEU A 16 2.01 -3.98 -7.87
CA LEU A 16 0.57 -4.14 -7.63
C LEU A 16 -0.01 -5.15 -8.61
N GLU A 17 -0.76 -6.12 -8.10
CA GLU A 17 -1.50 -7.07 -8.93
C GLU A 17 -2.61 -6.36 -9.74
N CYS A 18 -2.80 -6.76 -11.00
CA CYS A 18 -3.89 -6.22 -11.82
C CYS A 18 -5.24 -6.81 -11.38
N LEU A 19 -6.29 -5.98 -11.27
CA LEU A 19 -7.62 -6.40 -10.79
C LEU A 19 -8.33 -7.45 -11.67
N LEU A 20 -8.02 -7.49 -12.97
CA LEU A 20 -8.77 -8.32 -13.93
C LEU A 20 -8.24 -9.76 -14.03
N ILE A 21 -7.13 -10.05 -13.36
CA ILE A 21 -6.34 -11.25 -13.58
C ILE A 21 -5.80 -11.70 -12.21
N ASN A 22 -6.59 -12.47 -11.48
CA ASN A 22 -6.17 -13.00 -10.19
C ASN A 22 -5.10 -14.09 -10.40
N GLU A 23 -4.06 -14.08 -9.57
CA GLU A 23 -3.06 -15.16 -9.42
C GLU A 23 -2.06 -15.34 -10.58
N GLU A 24 -2.22 -14.69 -11.74
CA GLU A 24 -1.22 -14.78 -12.82
C GLU A 24 0.09 -14.04 -12.52
N ASN A 25 0.11 -13.13 -11.52
CA ASN A 25 1.33 -12.42 -11.15
C ASN A 25 2.29 -13.27 -10.29
N ALA A 26 1.92 -14.51 -9.96
CA ALA A 26 2.71 -15.39 -9.10
C ALA A 26 4.10 -15.69 -9.69
N GLU A 27 4.18 -15.98 -10.99
CA GLU A 27 5.45 -16.23 -11.68
C GLU A 27 6.34 -14.99 -11.70
N PHE A 28 5.76 -13.81 -11.93
CA PHE A 28 6.48 -12.55 -11.91
C PHE A 28 7.05 -12.27 -10.51
N CYS A 29 6.24 -12.46 -9.47
CA CYS A 29 6.69 -12.32 -8.08
C CYS A 29 7.80 -13.32 -7.74
N GLN A 30 7.65 -14.59 -8.13
CA GLN A 30 8.66 -15.62 -7.89
C GLN A 30 9.99 -15.31 -8.58
N HIS A 31 9.94 -14.77 -9.80
CA HIS A 31 11.13 -14.41 -10.56
C HIS A 31 11.92 -13.26 -9.91
N HIS A 32 11.24 -12.27 -9.34
CA HIS A 32 11.88 -11.04 -8.83
C HIS A 32 12.04 -10.97 -7.31
N GLN A 33 11.53 -11.95 -6.55
CA GLN A 33 11.61 -11.99 -5.08
C GLN A 33 13.04 -11.91 -4.50
N HIS A 34 14.06 -12.18 -5.31
CA HIS A 34 15.47 -12.12 -4.92
C HIS A 34 15.98 -10.66 -4.77
N LEU A 35 15.27 -9.69 -5.34
CA LEU A 35 15.61 -8.27 -5.24
C LEU A 35 15.13 -7.73 -3.89
N LYS A 36 16.06 -7.21 -3.06
CA LYS A 36 15.74 -6.69 -1.71
C LYS A 36 14.69 -5.56 -1.72
N CYS A 37 14.61 -4.78 -2.79
CA CYS A 37 13.66 -3.69 -2.93
C CYS A 37 12.26 -4.17 -3.37
N PHE A 38 12.06 -5.45 -3.71
CA PHE A 38 10.82 -5.97 -4.27
C PHE A 38 9.72 -6.13 -3.20
N VAL A 39 8.59 -5.44 -3.40
CA VAL A 39 7.44 -5.48 -2.51
C VAL A 39 6.17 -5.81 -3.31
N PRO A 40 5.75 -7.09 -3.35
CA PRO A 40 4.53 -7.49 -4.04
C PRO A 40 3.29 -7.19 -3.20
N GLU A 41 2.23 -6.68 -3.84
CA GLU A 41 0.93 -6.46 -3.20
C GLU A 41 -0.21 -7.04 -4.04
N SER A 42 -0.94 -7.99 -3.44
CA SER A 42 -2.12 -8.58 -4.04
C SER A 42 -3.34 -7.67 -3.93
N ASN A 43 -4.34 -7.91 -4.77
CA ASN A 43 -5.62 -7.20 -4.71
C ASN A 43 -6.31 -7.34 -3.33
N ILE A 44 -6.12 -8.48 -2.66
CA ILE A 44 -6.63 -8.74 -1.32
C ILE A 44 -5.91 -7.85 -0.31
N ALA A 45 -4.58 -7.81 -0.36
CA ALA A 45 -3.77 -7.00 0.55
C ALA A 45 -4.10 -5.51 0.40
N MET A 46 -4.33 -5.01 -0.82
CA MET A 46 -4.61 -3.60 -1.08
C MET A 46 -6.01 -3.14 -0.64
N ARG A 47 -7.02 -4.01 -0.57
CA ARG A 47 -8.43 -3.59 -0.55
C ARG A 47 -8.80 -2.65 0.60
N ASN A 48 -8.37 -2.96 1.82
CA ASN A 48 -8.75 -2.24 3.05
C ASN A 48 -7.56 -1.71 3.86
N SER A 49 -6.34 -1.89 3.37
CA SER A 49 -5.11 -1.53 4.09
C SER A 49 -4.55 -0.16 3.69
N TYR A 50 -5.32 0.63 2.96
CA TYR A 50 -4.99 2.01 2.60
C TYR A 50 -6.07 2.94 3.15
N LEU A 51 -5.64 4.05 3.74
CA LEU A 51 -6.51 5.18 4.00
C LEU A 51 -6.52 6.08 2.77
N ILE A 52 -7.70 6.28 2.19
CA ILE A 52 -7.89 7.17 1.05
C ILE A 52 -8.88 8.25 1.48
N LEU A 53 -8.44 9.51 1.41
CA LEU A 53 -9.26 10.69 1.62
C LEU A 53 -9.73 11.23 0.26
N ASP A 54 -11.01 11.55 0.16
CA ASP A 54 -11.57 12.25 -1.00
C ASP A 54 -11.39 13.78 -0.92
N GLU A 55 -11.87 14.50 -1.93
CA GLU A 55 -11.79 15.96 -2.02
C GLU A 55 -12.59 16.71 -0.95
N HIS A 56 -13.51 16.03 -0.25
CA HIS A 56 -14.28 16.56 0.87
C HIS A 56 -13.71 16.13 2.23
N MET A 57 -12.50 15.58 2.24
CA MET A 57 -11.81 15.06 3.42
C MET A 57 -12.60 13.97 4.15
N ARG A 58 -13.22 13.06 3.39
CA ARG A 58 -13.91 11.86 3.88
C ARG A 58 -13.09 10.61 3.57
N PHE A 59 -13.04 9.66 4.49
CA PHE A 59 -12.42 8.37 4.22
C PHE A 59 -13.31 7.50 3.33
N LEU A 60 -12.70 6.83 2.37
CA LEU A 60 -13.33 5.79 1.56
C LEU A 60 -13.32 4.44 2.29
N ASP A 61 -14.48 3.82 2.42
CA ASP A 61 -14.67 2.44 2.89
C ASP A 61 -15.04 1.55 1.71
N ARG A 62 -14.35 0.41 1.58
CA ARG A 62 -14.52 -0.57 0.49
C ARG A 62 -14.94 -1.95 0.96
N ARG A 63 -15.27 -2.13 2.25
CA ARG A 63 -15.62 -3.44 2.82
C ARG A 63 -16.82 -4.11 2.13
N ASN A 64 -17.77 -3.31 1.66
CA ASN A 64 -19.03 -3.80 1.08
C ASN A 64 -19.01 -3.91 -0.46
N GLY A 65 -17.83 -3.81 -1.10
CA GLY A 65 -17.70 -3.85 -2.57
C GLY A 65 -18.20 -2.59 -3.30
N HIS A 66 -18.69 -1.59 -2.57
CA HIS A 66 -18.98 -0.23 -3.04
C HIS A 66 -18.15 0.78 -2.24
N LYS A 67 -18.07 2.02 -2.74
CA LYS A 67 -17.36 3.12 -2.09
C LYS A 67 -18.31 3.83 -1.12
N ASP A 68 -18.32 3.38 0.13
CA ASP A 68 -18.95 4.10 1.22
C ASP A 68 -18.04 5.25 1.67
N LEU A 69 -18.63 6.32 2.20
CA LEU A 69 -17.93 7.52 2.62
C LEU A 69 -18.15 7.76 4.12
N SER A 70 -17.08 8.04 4.86
CA SER A 70 -17.21 8.55 6.23
C SER A 70 -17.80 9.98 6.22
N PRO A 71 -18.25 10.50 7.37
CA PRO A 71 -18.37 11.95 7.55
C PRO A 71 -17.00 12.63 7.36
N SER A 72 -16.99 13.92 7.03
CA SER A 72 -15.73 14.66 6.83
C SER A 72 -14.96 14.76 8.15
N ILE A 73 -13.63 14.60 8.10
CA ILE A 73 -12.76 14.85 9.26
C ILE A 73 -12.89 16.29 9.77
N LEU A 74 -13.33 17.23 8.92
CA LEU A 74 -13.54 18.63 9.28
C LEU A 74 -14.80 18.82 10.14
N ASP A 75 -15.78 17.91 10.04
CA ASP A 75 -17.04 17.99 10.76
C ASP A 75 -17.00 17.19 12.07
N VAL A 76 -16.40 15.99 12.04
CA VAL A 76 -16.44 15.04 13.16
C VAL A 76 -15.08 14.73 13.78
N GLY A 77 -13.99 15.28 13.24
CA GLY A 77 -12.62 14.95 13.63
C GLY A 77 -12.12 13.63 13.04
N VAL A 78 -10.80 13.42 13.12
CA VAL A 78 -10.11 12.28 12.48
C VAL A 78 -10.53 10.94 13.10
N GLU A 79 -10.57 10.84 14.43
CA GLU A 79 -10.88 9.59 15.13
C GLU A 79 -12.27 9.06 14.77
N ALA A 80 -13.29 9.91 14.82
CA ALA A 80 -14.66 9.52 14.51
C ALA A 80 -14.83 9.12 13.04
N ALA A 81 -14.16 9.83 12.12
CA ALA A 81 -14.18 9.50 10.70
C ALA A 81 -13.41 8.19 10.40
N LEU A 82 -12.24 8.00 11.03
CA LEU A 82 -11.39 6.82 10.86
C LEU A 82 -12.10 5.54 11.31
N ASN A 83 -12.83 5.60 12.42
CA ASN A 83 -13.68 4.49 12.90
C ASN A 83 -14.76 4.04 11.88
N ARG A 84 -15.03 4.86 10.85
CA ARG A 84 -15.97 4.56 9.76
C ARG A 84 -15.28 4.20 8.44
N SER A 85 -13.95 4.24 8.37
CA SER A 85 -13.19 4.03 7.13
C SER A 85 -13.09 2.57 6.67
N GLY A 86 -13.30 1.61 7.59
CA GLY A 86 -13.08 0.19 7.27
C GLY A 86 -11.61 -0.21 7.11
N PHE A 87 -10.69 0.62 7.59
CA PHE A 87 -9.26 0.36 7.56
C PHE A 87 -8.87 -0.89 8.33
N ASP A 88 -8.06 -1.73 7.68
CA ASP A 88 -7.49 -2.95 8.21
C ASP A 88 -6.02 -2.72 8.58
N GLU A 89 -5.79 -2.36 9.83
CA GLU A 89 -4.47 -2.03 10.37
C GLU A 89 -3.55 -3.26 10.37
N GLU A 90 -4.09 -4.45 10.65
CA GLU A 90 -3.30 -5.70 10.63
C GLU A 90 -2.75 -5.99 9.24
N VAL A 91 -3.60 -5.87 8.20
CA VAL A 91 -3.17 -6.05 6.82
C VAL A 91 -2.21 -4.94 6.39
N PHE A 92 -2.39 -3.69 6.84
CA PHE A 92 -1.45 -2.60 6.59
C PHE A 92 -0.02 -2.94 7.05
N PHE A 93 0.14 -3.44 8.28
CA PHE A 93 1.45 -3.88 8.76
C PHE A 93 1.95 -5.12 8.04
N LYS A 94 1.08 -6.11 7.80
CA LYS A 94 1.44 -7.36 7.12
C LYS A 94 1.97 -7.15 5.70
N ARG A 95 1.50 -6.11 5.00
CA ARG A 95 1.98 -5.73 3.65
C ARG A 95 3.16 -4.76 3.67
N ASP A 96 3.85 -4.62 4.79
CA ASP A 96 4.98 -3.71 4.96
C ASP A 96 4.58 -2.24 4.70
N GLY A 97 3.39 -1.85 5.16
CA GLY A 97 2.85 -0.50 5.01
C GLY A 97 3.62 0.56 5.80
N GLN A 98 4.30 0.17 6.87
CA GLN A 98 5.19 1.02 7.66
C GLN A 98 6.64 0.77 7.25
N TYR A 99 7.32 1.80 6.74
CA TYR A 99 8.71 1.72 6.31
C TYR A 99 9.41 3.07 6.43
N LYS A 100 10.75 3.08 6.39
CA LYS A 100 11.56 4.31 6.36
C LYS A 100 11.36 5.01 5.02
N TRP A 101 10.45 5.97 5.02
CA TRP A 101 10.10 6.84 3.90
C TRP A 101 10.63 8.27 4.03
N THR A 102 11.34 8.58 5.12
CA THR A 102 12.04 9.87 5.28
C THR A 102 13.32 9.88 4.44
N LYS A 103 13.60 11.03 3.83
CA LYS A 103 14.83 11.25 3.03
C LYS A 103 16.01 11.69 3.91
N ASP A 104 16.06 11.26 5.18
CA ASP A 104 17.19 11.60 6.03
C ASP A 104 18.49 11.30 5.25
N ILE A 105 19.48 12.19 5.34
CA ILE A 105 20.78 12.00 4.69
C ILE A 105 21.20 10.57 4.99
N VAL A 106 21.30 9.76 3.94
CA VAL A 106 21.53 8.32 4.05
C VAL A 106 22.84 8.15 4.81
N ASP A 107 22.75 7.70 6.06
CA ASP A 107 23.93 7.19 6.74
C ASP A 107 24.23 5.86 6.06
N LEU A 108 25.31 5.83 5.27
CA LEU A 108 25.72 4.69 4.44
C LEU A 108 26.06 3.43 5.26
N ASN A 109 25.91 3.49 6.59
CA ASN A 109 26.23 2.42 7.53
C ASN A 109 24.99 1.67 8.07
N ASP A 110 23.76 2.06 7.68
CA ASP A 110 22.51 1.44 8.17
C ASP A 110 22.04 0.23 7.32
N TRP A 111 22.87 -0.28 6.39
CA TRP A 111 22.53 -1.39 5.48
C TRP A 111 23.65 -2.43 5.32
#